data_AF-A0AAW6FPF8-F1
#
_entry.id   AF-A0AAW6FPF8-F1
#
_cell.length_a   1.000
_cell.length_b   1.000
_cell.length_c   1.000
_cell.angle_alpha   90.00
_cell.angle_beta   90.00
_cell.angle_gamma   90.00
#
_symmetry.space_group_name_H-M   'P 1'
#
loop_
_entity.id
_entity.type
_entity.pdbx_description
1 polymer ?
#
loop_
_entity_poly.entity_id
_entity_poly.type
_entity_poly.pdbx_seq_one_letter_code
_entity_poly.pdbx_strand_id
1 'polypeptide(L)'
;MAKPNTLDLLHDHMFGESSVQLTEKQKEQLRRYQSVFTVWLENPWMSNKALREFLINTYGISVTQAYQDIKNVQILLGNVKRATKEWYRYIANEMVKQAICDLDNSKEDVKSAFFRAKAKIAAAEALVKINRLNKIDADPFDWDQIKLPDFEPTNDPVEAGILTGTSRSELEEKIRKLEEKYSEVIEIKDVPYESVNGD
;
A
#
# COMPACT_ATOMS: atom_id res chain seq x y z
N MET A 1 8.51 33.43 15.32
CA MET A 1 8.06 32.04 15.52
C MET A 1 7.40 31.57 14.24
N ALA A 2 7.82 30.44 13.67
CA ALA A 2 7.18 29.89 12.48
C ALA A 2 5.68 29.64 12.79
N LYS A 3 4.78 30.00 11.88
CA LYS A 3 3.37 29.71 12.06
C LYS A 3 3.22 28.19 12.21
N PRO A 4 2.57 27.69 13.27
CA PRO A 4 2.32 26.26 13.39
C PRO A 4 1.56 25.81 12.15
N ASN A 5 1.94 24.63 11.64
CA ASN A 5 1.27 24.02 10.51
C ASN A 5 -0.22 23.90 10.84
N THR A 6 -1.09 24.38 9.95
CA THR A 6 -2.53 24.42 10.17
C THR A 6 -3.10 23.03 10.46
N LEU A 7 -2.52 21.98 9.86
CA LEU A 7 -2.95 20.60 10.09
C LEU A 7 -2.64 20.12 11.51
N ASP A 8 -1.45 20.40 12.01
CA ASP A 8 -1.02 20.01 13.36
C ASP A 8 -1.87 20.74 14.42
N LEU A 9 -2.16 22.02 14.20
CA LEU A 9 -3.07 22.79 15.07
C LEU A 9 -4.49 22.18 15.10
N LEU A 10 -5.01 21.76 13.94
CA LEU A 10 -6.33 21.14 13.86
C LEU A 10 -6.35 19.78 14.55
N HIS A 11 -5.28 18.99 14.42
CA HIS A 11 -5.10 17.72 15.11
C HIS A 11 -5.17 17.89 16.63
N ASP A 12 -4.38 18.81 17.18
CA ASP A 12 -4.33 19.05 18.64
C ASP A 12 -5.68 19.51 19.18
N HIS A 13 -6.44 20.28 18.38
CA HIS A 13 -7.81 20.66 18.71
C HIS A 13 -8.81 19.52 18.64
N MET A 14 -8.62 18.50 17.79
CA MET A 14 -9.49 17.33 17.76
C MET A 14 -9.41 16.51 19.05
N PHE A 15 -8.23 16.47 19.68
CA PHE A 15 -7.98 15.70 20.91
C PHE A 15 -8.04 16.55 22.19
N GLY A 16 -8.33 17.85 22.08
CA GLY A 16 -8.48 18.74 23.22
C GLY A 16 -7.16 19.18 23.87
N GLU A 17 -6.04 19.03 23.15
CA GLU A 17 -4.69 19.32 23.65
C GLU A 17 -4.29 20.80 23.45
N SER A 18 -5.04 21.54 22.62
CA SER A 18 -4.77 22.96 22.32
C SER A 18 -5.79 23.92 22.95
N SER A 19 -5.26 25.03 23.51
CA SER A 19 -6.05 26.17 24.03
C SER A 19 -6.09 27.37 23.07
N VAL A 20 -5.53 27.23 21.86
CA VAL A 20 -5.45 28.31 20.86
C VAL A 20 -6.83 28.60 20.27
N GLN A 21 -7.14 29.87 20.01
CA GLN A 21 -8.39 30.24 19.36
C GLN A 21 -8.30 30.00 17.84
N LEU A 22 -9.21 29.17 17.31
CA LEU A 22 -9.31 28.89 15.89
C LEU A 22 -10.06 29.99 15.14
N THR A 23 -9.61 30.30 13.93
CA THR A 23 -10.35 31.16 13.00
C THR A 23 -11.64 30.46 12.56
N GLU A 24 -12.67 31.20 12.14
CA GLU A 24 -13.95 30.60 11.70
C GLU A 24 -13.79 29.57 10.57
N LYS A 25 -12.90 29.84 9.60
CA LYS A 25 -12.56 28.88 8.54
C LYS A 25 -11.95 27.57 9.09
N GLN A 26 -11.11 27.67 10.12
CA GLN A 26 -10.48 26.51 10.76
C GLN A 26 -11.50 25.72 11.58
N LYS A 27 -12.44 26.40 12.26
CA LYS A 27 -13.55 25.73 12.96
C LYS A 27 -14.45 24.96 12.00
N GLU A 28 -14.69 25.49 10.80
CA GLU A 28 -15.43 24.78 9.77
C GLU A 28 -14.67 23.55 9.26
N GLN A 29 -13.38 23.70 8.97
CA GLN A 29 -12.50 22.57 8.61
C GLN A 29 -12.49 21.49 9.68
N LEU A 30 -12.36 21.87 10.95
CA LEU A 30 -12.39 20.96 12.10
C LEU A 30 -13.69 20.17 12.14
N ARG A 31 -14.84 20.84 12.00
CA ARG A 31 -16.15 20.18 11.96
C ARG A 31 -16.26 19.17 10.82
N ARG A 32 -15.78 19.52 9.62
CA ARG A 32 -15.75 18.59 8.49
C ARG A 32 -14.86 17.38 8.78
N TYR A 33 -13.67 17.59 9.36
CA TYR A 33 -12.74 16.50 9.69
C TYR A 33 -13.31 15.55 10.74
N GLN A 34 -13.94 16.11 11.79
CA GLN A 34 -14.65 15.34 12.81
C GLN A 34 -15.81 14.52 12.21
N SER A 35 -16.63 15.11 11.32
CA SER A 35 -17.71 14.39 10.66
C SER A 35 -17.20 13.27 9.75
N VAL A 36 -16.15 13.54 8.96
CA VAL A 36 -15.50 12.52 8.14
C VAL A 36 -15.02 11.37 8.99
N PHE A 37 -14.29 11.67 10.06
CA PHE A 37 -13.75 10.64 10.94
C PHE A 37 -14.86 9.82 11.61
N THR A 38 -15.91 10.47 12.10
CA THR A 38 -17.06 9.80 12.73
C THR A 38 -17.75 8.83 11.77
N VAL A 39 -18.13 9.32 10.57
CA VAL A 39 -18.79 8.48 9.55
C VAL A 39 -17.88 7.35 9.11
N TRP A 40 -16.58 7.61 9.00
CA TRP A 40 -15.61 6.61 8.58
C TRP A 40 -15.34 5.56 9.65
N LEU A 41 -15.41 5.91 10.93
CA LEU A 41 -15.29 4.98 12.06
C LEU A 41 -16.53 4.11 12.22
N GLU A 42 -17.72 4.68 12.02
CA GLU A 42 -18.98 3.94 11.97
C GLU A 42 -19.05 3.03 10.73
N ASN A 43 -18.53 3.51 9.59
CA ASN A 43 -18.60 2.82 8.31
C ASN A 43 -17.24 2.65 7.62
N PRO A 44 -16.30 1.83 8.14
CA PRO A 44 -14.96 1.66 7.56
C PRO A 44 -14.93 1.07 6.15
N TRP A 45 -16.00 0.39 5.73
CA TRP A 45 -16.17 -0.17 4.38
C TRP A 45 -16.60 0.88 3.35
N MET A 46 -16.98 2.08 3.80
CA MET A 46 -17.42 3.14 2.92
C MET A 46 -16.26 3.60 2.02
N SER A 47 -16.52 3.65 0.72
CA SER A 47 -15.51 4.12 -0.24
C SER A 47 -15.31 5.63 -0.13
N ASN A 48 -14.11 6.12 -0.51
CA ASN A 48 -13.84 7.55 -0.61
C ASN A 48 -14.86 8.28 -1.50
N LYS A 49 -15.46 7.59 -2.49
CA LYS A 49 -16.50 8.15 -3.36
C LYS A 49 -17.78 8.47 -2.56
N ALA A 50 -18.24 7.53 -1.74
CA ALA A 50 -19.43 7.71 -0.92
C ALA A 50 -19.19 8.75 0.19
N LEU A 51 -18.00 8.73 0.81
CA LEU A 51 -17.62 9.71 1.82
C LEU A 51 -17.57 11.15 1.25
N ARG A 52 -17.12 11.29 0.00
CA ARG A 52 -17.13 12.55 -0.74
C ARG A 52 -18.56 13.03 -1.00
N GLU A 53 -19.45 12.14 -1.45
CA GLU A 53 -20.86 12.47 -1.67
C GLU A 53 -21.54 12.93 -0.38
N PHE A 54 -21.26 12.26 0.73
CA PHE A 54 -21.69 12.69 2.06
C PHE A 54 -21.23 14.13 2.37
N LEU A 55 -19.93 14.42 2.23
CA LEU A 55 -19.38 15.76 2.49
C LEU A 55 -20.01 16.86 1.63
N ILE A 56 -20.21 16.60 0.35
CA ILE A 56 -20.83 17.55 -0.58
C ILE A 56 -22.28 17.82 -0.15
N ASN A 57 -23.04 16.77 0.18
CA ASN A 57 -24.45 16.91 0.55
C ASN A 57 -24.64 17.58 1.92
N THR A 58 -23.75 17.32 2.88
CA THR A 58 -23.86 17.88 4.23
C THR A 58 -23.33 19.30 4.34
N TYR A 59 -22.22 19.61 3.66
CA TYR A 59 -21.51 20.88 3.82
C TYR A 59 -21.54 21.78 2.58
N GLY A 60 -22.10 21.33 1.45
CA GLY A 60 -22.21 22.14 0.23
C GLY A 60 -20.86 22.48 -0.40
N ILE A 61 -19.81 21.71 -0.12
CA ILE A 61 -18.45 21.97 -0.60
C ILE A 61 -18.21 21.42 -2.01
N SER A 62 -17.16 21.91 -2.66
CA SER A 62 -16.75 21.39 -3.97
C SER A 62 -16.19 19.96 -3.87
N VAL A 63 -16.30 19.23 -4.98
CA VAL A 63 -15.74 17.86 -5.13
C VAL A 63 -14.25 17.82 -4.77
N THR A 64 -13.49 18.82 -5.23
CA THR A 64 -12.04 18.92 -4.97
C THR A 64 -11.75 19.13 -3.50
N GLN A 65 -12.49 20.02 -2.83
CA GLN A 65 -12.31 20.28 -1.40
C GLN A 65 -12.64 19.04 -0.58
N ALA A 66 -13.71 18.31 -0.94
CA ALA A 66 -14.09 17.08 -0.25
C ALA A 66 -12.96 16.03 -0.32
N TYR A 67 -12.32 15.84 -1.47
CA TYR A 67 -11.19 14.91 -1.57
C TYR A 67 -9.96 15.37 -0.79
N GLN A 68 -9.68 16.68 -0.77
CA GLN A 68 -8.59 17.23 0.06
C GLN A 68 -8.85 17.00 1.55
N ASP A 69 -10.08 17.22 2.01
CA ASP A 69 -10.47 17.00 3.38
C ASP A 69 -10.31 15.52 3.77
N ILE A 70 -10.77 14.59 2.91
CA ILE A 70 -10.59 13.14 3.11
C ILE A 70 -9.10 12.78 3.22
N LYS A 71 -8.27 13.31 2.31
CA LYS A 71 -6.82 13.06 2.30
C LYS A 71 -6.16 13.59 3.58
N ASN A 72 -6.54 14.78 4.03
CA ASN A 72 -5.99 15.39 5.24
C ASN A 72 -6.36 14.57 6.48
N VAL A 73 -7.61 14.11 6.59
CA VAL A 73 -8.03 13.23 7.70
C VAL A 73 -7.24 11.92 7.70
N GLN A 74 -6.97 11.34 6.53
CA GLN A 74 -6.15 10.13 6.40
C GLN A 74 -4.69 10.32 6.86
N ILE A 75 -4.14 11.52 6.65
CA ILE A 75 -2.80 11.88 7.14
C ILE A 75 -2.82 12.04 8.66
N LEU A 76 -3.81 12.76 9.18
CA LEU A 76 -3.89 13.09 10.61
C LEU A 76 -4.17 11.89 11.51
N LEU A 77 -5.09 11.02 11.10
CA LEU A 77 -5.61 9.93 11.95
C LEU A 77 -5.10 8.55 11.50
N GLY A 78 -4.26 8.52 10.47
CA GLY A 78 -3.77 7.30 9.86
C GLY A 78 -4.78 6.61 8.94
N ASN A 79 -4.27 5.65 8.16
CA ASN A 79 -5.10 4.90 7.22
C ASN A 79 -5.89 3.80 7.95
N VAL A 80 -7.16 4.08 8.22
CA VAL A 80 -8.14 3.16 8.85
C VAL A 80 -8.28 1.83 8.09
N LYS A 81 -7.79 1.73 6.84
CA LYS A 81 -7.79 0.46 6.08
C LYS A 81 -7.02 -0.68 6.78
N ARG A 82 -6.01 -0.38 7.60
CA ARG A 82 -5.34 -1.41 8.43
C ARG A 82 -6.21 -1.84 9.63
N ALA A 83 -7.06 -0.96 10.14
CA ALA A 83 -8.04 -1.26 11.18
C ALA A 83 -9.28 -2.02 10.65
N THR A 84 -9.41 -2.23 9.34
CA THR A 84 -10.60 -2.84 8.76
C THR A 84 -10.76 -4.31 9.12
N LYS A 85 -9.67 -5.08 9.30
CA LYS A 85 -9.79 -6.49 9.73
C LYS A 85 -10.33 -6.64 11.14
N GLU A 86 -9.78 -5.88 12.09
CA GLU A 86 -10.29 -5.88 13.46
C GLU A 86 -11.71 -5.34 13.55
N TRP A 87 -12.04 -4.35 12.71
CA TRP A 87 -13.41 -3.89 12.59
C TRP A 87 -14.36 -4.98 12.02
N TYR A 88 -13.97 -5.72 10.98
CA TYR A 88 -14.76 -6.85 10.48
C TYR A 88 -14.93 -7.94 11.55
N ARG A 89 -13.89 -8.16 12.38
CA ARG A 89 -13.95 -9.07 13.53
C ARG A 89 -14.96 -8.59 14.56
N TYR A 90 -14.95 -7.30 14.89
CA TYR A 90 -15.91 -6.67 15.77
C TYR A 90 -17.35 -6.82 15.26
N ILE A 91 -17.61 -6.53 13.98
CA ILE A 91 -18.95 -6.67 13.39
C ILE A 91 -19.42 -8.12 13.40
N ALA A 92 -18.57 -9.07 13.02
CA ALA A 92 -18.93 -10.48 13.06
C ALA A 92 -19.34 -10.89 14.49
N ASN A 93 -18.60 -10.43 15.50
CA ASN A 93 -18.92 -10.68 16.91
C ASN A 93 -20.26 -10.03 17.32
N GLU A 94 -20.51 -8.78 16.93
CA GLU A 94 -21.78 -8.09 17.20
C GLU A 94 -22.98 -8.79 16.54
N MET A 95 -22.84 -9.23 15.29
CA MET A 95 -23.90 -9.98 14.60
C MET A 95 -24.25 -11.28 15.33
N VAL A 96 -23.24 -11.99 15.85
CA VAL A 96 -23.44 -13.21 16.64
C VAL A 96 -24.12 -12.88 17.98
N LYS A 97 -23.69 -11.85 18.70
CA LYS A 97 -24.36 -11.42 19.94
C LYS A 97 -25.82 -11.05 19.71
N GLN A 98 -26.10 -10.28 18.66
CA GLN A 98 -27.46 -9.92 18.30
C GLN A 98 -28.31 -11.15 17.94
N ALA A 99 -27.73 -12.15 17.29
CA ALA A 99 -28.41 -13.41 17.00
C ALA A 99 -28.78 -14.16 18.29
N ILE A 100 -27.90 -14.16 19.30
CA ILE A 100 -28.18 -14.74 20.62
C ILE A 100 -29.31 -13.97 21.32
N CYS A 101 -29.22 -12.63 21.37
CA CYS A 101 -30.27 -11.80 21.96
C CYS A 101 -31.63 -11.97 21.28
N ASP A 102 -31.68 -12.12 19.96
CA ASP A 102 -32.93 -12.36 19.21
C ASP A 102 -33.59 -13.68 19.63
N LEU A 103 -32.78 -14.71 19.92
CA LEU A 103 -33.27 -16.00 20.39
C LEU A 103 -33.79 -15.90 21.83
N ASP A 104 -33.01 -15.29 22.73
CA ASP A 104 -33.35 -15.17 24.16
C ASP A 104 -34.62 -14.33 24.40
N ASN A 105 -34.83 -13.30 23.58
CA ASN A 105 -36.00 -12.42 23.70
C ASN A 105 -37.26 -12.97 23.01
N SER A 106 -37.16 -14.06 22.25
CA SER A 106 -38.28 -14.60 21.49
C SER A 106 -39.19 -15.49 22.33
N LYS A 107 -40.17 -14.90 23.02
CA LYS A 107 -41.16 -15.64 23.82
C LYS A 107 -42.34 -16.18 23.01
N GLU A 108 -42.80 -15.44 22.00
CA GLU A 108 -43.98 -15.80 21.19
C GLU A 108 -43.62 -16.30 19.79
N ASP A 109 -42.52 -15.81 19.20
CA ASP A 109 -42.26 -15.94 17.77
C ASP A 109 -40.91 -16.63 17.48
N VAL A 110 -40.72 -17.79 18.10
CA VAL A 110 -39.45 -18.56 18.15
C VAL A 110 -38.96 -18.95 16.75
N LYS A 111 -39.86 -19.33 15.83
CA LYS A 111 -39.48 -19.73 14.46
C LYS A 111 -38.90 -18.57 13.67
N SER A 112 -39.52 -17.38 13.77
CA SER A 112 -39.06 -16.19 13.04
C SER A 112 -37.74 -15.69 13.61
N ALA A 113 -37.59 -15.71 14.95
CA ALA A 113 -36.34 -15.40 15.63
C ALA A 113 -35.20 -16.37 15.27
N PHE A 114 -35.47 -17.67 15.25
CA PHE A 114 -34.49 -18.68 14.85
C PHE A 114 -34.00 -18.47 13.42
N PHE A 115 -34.90 -18.18 12.48
CA PHE A 115 -34.51 -17.90 11.09
C PHE A 115 -33.63 -16.63 10.99
N ARG A 116 -33.99 -15.55 11.69
CA ARG A 116 -33.19 -14.32 11.75
C ARG A 116 -31.80 -14.56 12.35
N ALA A 117 -31.75 -15.27 13.47
CA ALA A 117 -30.50 -15.62 14.15
C ALA A 117 -29.59 -16.46 13.24
N LYS A 118 -30.15 -17.49 12.58
CA LYS A 118 -29.41 -18.32 11.62
C LYS A 118 -28.87 -17.50 10.45
N ALA A 119 -29.66 -16.58 9.90
CA ALA A 119 -29.22 -15.70 8.82
C ALA A 119 -28.07 -14.78 9.27
N LYS A 120 -28.15 -14.21 10.49
CA LYS A 120 -27.08 -13.38 11.07
C LYS A 120 -25.79 -14.18 11.28
N ILE A 121 -25.87 -15.39 11.81
CA ILE A 121 -24.70 -16.27 12.01
C ILE A 121 -24.06 -16.63 10.66
N ALA A 122 -24.85 -17.03 9.66
CA ALA A 122 -24.34 -17.37 8.34
C ALA A 122 -23.65 -16.15 7.65
N ALA A 123 -24.20 -14.95 7.82
CA ALA A 123 -23.57 -13.73 7.33
C ALA A 123 -22.25 -13.42 8.07
N ALA A 124 -22.19 -13.63 9.39
CA ALA A 124 -20.96 -13.47 10.15
C ALA A 124 -19.87 -14.47 9.72
N GLU A 125 -20.23 -15.75 9.50
CA GLU A 125 -19.31 -16.76 8.97
C GLU A 125 -18.77 -16.38 7.58
N ALA A 126 -19.63 -15.87 6.70
CA ALA A 126 -19.22 -15.40 5.38
C ALA A 126 -18.22 -14.23 5.49
N LEU A 127 -18.47 -13.26 6.39
CA LEU A 127 -17.57 -12.13 6.63
C LEU A 127 -16.19 -12.58 7.13
N VAL A 128 -16.15 -13.54 8.07
CA VAL A 128 -14.90 -14.13 8.57
C VAL A 128 -14.12 -14.80 7.45
N LYS A 129 -14.79 -15.58 6.60
CA LYS A 129 -14.17 -16.32 5.49
C LYS A 129 -13.61 -15.39 4.41
N ILE A 130 -14.38 -14.38 3.99
CA ILE A 130 -13.98 -13.42 2.95
C ILE A 130 -12.74 -12.63 3.39
N ASN A 131 -12.72 -12.17 4.64
CA ASN A 131 -11.63 -11.35 5.17
C ASN A 131 -10.47 -12.18 5.76
N ARG A 132 -10.56 -13.52 5.72
CA ARG A 132 -9.58 -14.45 6.28
C ARG A 132 -9.26 -14.15 7.75
N LEU A 133 -10.25 -13.73 8.53
CA LEU A 133 -10.07 -13.36 9.95
C LEU A 133 -9.66 -14.54 10.83
N ASN A 134 -9.87 -15.76 10.33
CA ASN A 134 -9.51 -17.02 10.98
C ASN A 134 -8.04 -17.42 10.77
N LYS A 135 -7.27 -16.66 9.98
CA LYS A 135 -5.84 -16.92 9.75
C LYS A 135 -5.01 -15.86 10.46
N ILE A 136 -3.89 -16.28 11.03
CA ILE A 136 -2.86 -15.36 11.53
C ILE A 136 -2.32 -14.61 10.31
N ASP A 137 -2.21 -13.28 10.43
CA ASP A 137 -1.60 -12.48 9.38
C ASP A 137 -0.15 -12.92 9.19
N ALA A 138 0.26 -13.07 7.93
CA ALA A 138 1.67 -13.34 7.66
C ALA A 138 2.49 -12.16 8.20
N ASP A 139 3.57 -12.46 8.90
CA ASP A 139 4.49 -11.44 9.35
C ASP A 139 4.93 -10.59 8.13
N PRO A 140 5.02 -9.26 8.29
CA PRO A 140 5.46 -8.41 7.20
C PRO A 140 6.82 -8.92 6.71
N PHE A 141 6.91 -9.10 5.39
CA PHE A 141 8.15 -9.55 4.77
C PHE A 141 9.27 -8.54 5.11
N ASP A 142 10.37 -9.05 5.67
CA ASP A 142 11.51 -8.25 6.07
C ASP A 142 12.31 -7.85 4.82
N TRP A 143 12.01 -6.67 4.28
CA TRP A 143 12.66 -6.16 3.07
C TRP A 143 14.17 -5.98 3.25
N ASP A 144 14.65 -5.82 4.48
CA ASP A 144 16.08 -5.67 4.79
C ASP A 144 16.86 -6.99 4.56
N GLN A 145 16.16 -8.13 4.48
CA GLN A 145 16.76 -9.43 4.13
C GLN A 145 16.99 -9.61 2.63
N ILE A 146 16.37 -8.80 1.77
CA ILE A 146 16.64 -8.84 0.33
C ILE A 146 17.97 -8.13 0.08
N LYS A 147 19.04 -8.91 0.01
CA LYS A 147 20.33 -8.44 -0.49
C LYS A 147 20.30 -8.47 -2.02
N LEU A 148 20.65 -7.34 -2.64
CA LEU A 148 20.95 -7.32 -4.07
C LEU A 148 22.18 -8.21 -4.30
N PRO A 149 22.21 -9.01 -5.37
CA PRO A 149 23.44 -9.67 -5.77
C PRO A 149 24.47 -8.61 -6.16
N ASP A 150 25.71 -8.78 -5.68
CA ASP A 150 26.83 -7.94 -6.09
C ASP A 150 27.21 -8.30 -7.53
N PHE A 151 27.21 -7.31 -8.42
CA PHE A 151 27.63 -7.48 -9.81
C PHE A 151 29.05 -6.93 -9.96
N GLU A 152 30.00 -7.78 -10.34
CA GLU A 152 31.34 -7.36 -10.70
C GLU A 152 31.48 -7.34 -12.24
N PRO A 153 31.96 -6.23 -12.84
CA PRO A 153 32.22 -6.20 -14.27
C PRO A 153 33.39 -7.14 -14.59
N THR A 154 33.09 -8.23 -15.30
CA THR A 154 34.10 -9.21 -15.74
C THR A 154 34.31 -9.13 -17.26
N ASN A 155 35.57 -9.25 -17.69
CA ASN A 155 35.94 -9.27 -19.11
C ASN A 155 35.90 -10.68 -19.73
N ASP A 156 35.73 -11.71 -18.89
CA ASP A 156 35.61 -13.10 -19.33
C ASP A 156 34.17 -13.39 -19.80
N PRO A 157 33.94 -13.67 -21.10
CA PRO A 157 32.60 -13.90 -21.64
C PRO A 157 31.94 -15.20 -21.14
N VAL A 158 32.70 -16.14 -20.57
CA VAL A 158 32.17 -17.36 -19.95
C VAL A 158 31.66 -17.05 -18.53
N GLU A 159 32.42 -16.30 -17.74
CA GLU A 159 32.04 -15.87 -16.39
C GLU A 159 30.93 -14.82 -16.44
N ALA A 160 30.91 -13.95 -17.46
CA ALA A 160 29.80 -13.04 -17.75
C ALA A 160 28.52 -13.77 -18.20
N GLY A 161 28.56 -15.10 -18.41
CA GLY A 161 27.42 -15.90 -18.84
C GLY A 161 26.93 -15.62 -20.26
N ILE A 162 27.73 -14.91 -21.09
CA ILE A 162 27.39 -14.57 -22.47
C ILE A 162 27.56 -15.80 -23.38
N LEU A 163 28.58 -16.63 -23.10
CA LEU A 163 28.87 -17.85 -23.85
C LEU A 163 28.41 -19.09 -23.08
N THR A 164 27.08 -19.29 -23.03
CA THR A 164 26.48 -20.48 -22.42
C THR A 164 26.77 -21.73 -23.27
N GLY A 165 27.59 -22.65 -22.75
CA GLY A 165 27.83 -23.96 -23.36
C GLY A 165 29.21 -24.17 -24.00
N THR A 166 30.12 -23.20 -23.88
CA THR A 166 31.55 -23.37 -24.26
C THR A 166 32.40 -23.35 -23.01
N SER A 167 33.23 -24.38 -22.83
CA SER A 167 34.22 -24.37 -21.75
C SER A 167 35.36 -23.39 -22.07
N ARG A 168 36.03 -22.86 -21.04
CA ARG A 168 37.19 -21.95 -21.21
C ARG A 168 38.27 -22.55 -22.11
N SER A 169 38.50 -23.85 -21.97
CA SER A 169 39.45 -24.61 -22.79
C SER A 169 39.08 -24.64 -24.28
N GLU A 170 37.80 -24.74 -24.62
CA GLU A 170 37.33 -24.78 -26.01
C GLU A 170 37.44 -23.42 -26.70
N LEU A 171 37.29 -22.33 -25.94
CA LEU A 171 37.47 -20.97 -26.41
C LEU A 171 38.94 -20.69 -26.75
N GLU A 172 39.86 -21.05 -25.86
CA GLU A 172 41.30 -20.90 -26.08
C GLU A 172 41.76 -21.69 -27.31
N GLU A 173 41.24 -22.91 -27.50
CA GLU A 173 41.60 -23.72 -28.66
C GLU A 173 41.05 -23.14 -29.98
N LYS A 174 39.86 -22.54 -29.96
CA LYS A 174 39.32 -21.81 -31.12
C LYS A 174 40.12 -20.55 -31.43
N ILE A 175 40.51 -19.78 -30.41
CA ILE A 175 41.37 -18.59 -30.57
C ILE A 175 42.69 -19.01 -31.23
N ARG A 176 43.36 -20.04 -30.71
CA ARG A 176 44.62 -20.55 -31.28
C ARG A 176 44.47 -20.97 -32.74
N LYS A 177 43.39 -21.70 -33.08
CA LYS A 177 43.13 -22.14 -34.47
C LYS A 177 42.85 -20.96 -35.41
N LEU A 178 42.20 -19.90 -34.93
CA LEU A 178 41.95 -18.70 -35.70
C LEU A 178 43.23 -17.88 -35.87
N GLU A 179 44.03 -17.70 -34.82
CA GLU A 179 45.34 -17.04 -34.90
C GLU A 179 46.24 -17.73 -35.92
N GLU A 180 46.36 -19.06 -35.87
CA GLU A 180 47.15 -19.83 -36.82
C GLU A 180 46.64 -19.62 -38.26
N LYS A 181 45.32 -19.73 -38.49
CA LYS A 181 44.70 -19.57 -39.81
C LYS A 181 44.86 -18.16 -40.41
N TYR A 182 44.84 -17.12 -39.58
CA TYR A 182 44.86 -15.73 -40.04
C TYR A 182 46.24 -15.06 -39.91
N SER A 183 47.19 -15.67 -39.19
CA SER A 183 48.57 -15.19 -39.06
C SER A 183 49.30 -15.08 -40.41
N GLU A 184 49.00 -15.97 -41.35
CA GLU A 184 49.61 -15.99 -42.68
C GLU A 184 48.97 -14.98 -43.66
N VAL A 185 47.75 -14.51 -43.38
CA VAL A 185 46.94 -13.70 -44.31
C VAL A 185 47.09 -12.20 -44.03
N ILE A 186 47.52 -11.82 -42.82
CA ILE A 186 47.58 -10.43 -42.40
C ILE A 186 49.02 -9.93 -42.56
N GLU A 187 49.30 -9.21 -43.65
CA GLU A 187 50.46 -8.32 -43.71
C GLU A 187 50.26 -7.20 -42.68
N ILE A 188 50.95 -7.29 -41.55
CA ILE A 188 51.01 -6.21 -40.56
C ILE A 188 51.83 -5.08 -41.17
N LYS A 189 51.15 -4.09 -41.77
CA LYS A 189 51.77 -2.81 -42.14
C LYS A 189 51.81 -1.92 -40.91
N ASP A 190 52.98 -1.82 -40.29
CA ASP A 190 53.26 -0.77 -39.31
C ASP A 190 53.21 0.58 -40.02
N VAL A 191 52.12 1.33 -39.82
CA VAL A 191 52.00 2.70 -40.32
C VAL A 191 52.65 3.63 -39.28
N PRO A 192 53.71 4.36 -39.64
CA PRO A 192 54.33 5.31 -38.71
C PRO A 192 53.33 6.42 -38.36
N TYR A 193 53.38 6.85 -37.10
CA TYR A 193 52.53 7.91 -36.57
C TYR A 193 52.77 9.23 -37.32
N GLU A 194 51.74 9.77 -37.98
CA GLU A 194 51.74 11.13 -38.52
C GLU A 194 51.01 12.07 -37.54
N SER A 195 51.75 13.01 -36.97
CA SER A 195 51.17 14.11 -36.19
C SER A 195 50.48 15.08 -37.14
N VAL A 196 49.15 15.14 -37.08
CA VAL A 196 48.36 16.14 -37.79
C VAL A 196 48.59 17.50 -37.12
N ASN A 197 49.37 18.37 -37.76
CA ASN A 197 49.41 19.78 -37.39
C ASN A 197 48.14 20.44 -37.95
N GLY A 198 47.24 20.86 -37.05
CA GLY A 198 46.04 21.60 -37.41
C GLY A 198 46.37 23.04 -37.80
N ASP A 199 45.89 23.47 -38.96
CA ASP A 199 45.78 24.87 -39.38
C ASP A 199 44.62 25.59 -38.66
#